data_AF-A0A0P4ZCY4-F1
#
_entry.id   AF-A0A0P4ZCY4-F1
#
_cell.length_a   1.000
_cell.length_b   1.000
_cell.length_c   1.000
_cell.angle_alpha   90.00
_cell.angle_beta   90.00
_cell.angle_gamma   90.00
#
_symmetry.space_group_name_H-M   'P 1'
#
loop_
_entity.id
_entity.type
_entity.pdbx_description
1 polymer ?
#
loop_
_entity_poly.entity_id
_entity_poly.type
_entity_poly.pdbx_seq_one_letter_code
_entity_poly.pdbx_strand_id
1 'polypeptide(L)'
;MLVSSHHLDGDWNNGSTGPAVLVRNAIKSYGTGEKRSSVLAGFDMNVQRGTIYGLLGSSGCGKTTLLSCLVGRRSLNSGEVLVFGNKPGTPESGIPGPRVGYMPQELALYGDFTIKETLQYFGRIYSLPKAFVKEQLAFLSKLLDLPPSDRYVKTLSGGQKRRVSFAVALFHEPELLILDEPTVGVDPLLRRSIWDHLIRQSVDHGKTVIVTTHYIEEARQANTIGMMRSGRLLAEQSPEMLLSHYRLSSLEDVFLKLCMEGSGNHPADQFNEPVSIITPSDEINHAVGLRQRSVEGHDNPSFDRNNRIDVSQGNIDQQRHDNCPQLPVIHTDHSDAADGVNSAANCNDWCQSTGNANRVKQRKCRNQAASMSSLHRLDALIRKNYLISLRNIGIFLFIYLLPAFQATIFNVTLGHEPKDLKMAIVNDEVNSRQGQICNYTTDCSYSMLSCRYLRYVNKNIIQVPFENISDAMEAGKNGRVWGVVHFGHNFTEEFELRQTEGDSATVENIMRSRISVNMDSSNQQIDVFIEKWLMEAFRDFLTNFMTSCQYEPEAGYIPIVVRTLIFPTRIHNGIRPNTIHIKLIILITRNSS
;
A
#
# COMPACT_ATOMS: atom_id res chain seq x y z
N MET A 1 -13.76 47.91 -8.00
CA MET A 1 -13.13 47.58 -9.29
C MET A 1 -13.25 46.08 -9.48
N LEU A 2 -13.98 45.69 -10.53
CA LEU A 2 -14.25 44.32 -10.95
C LEU A 2 -12.94 43.61 -11.29
N VAL A 3 -12.63 42.50 -10.64
CA VAL A 3 -11.48 41.65 -10.99
C VAL A 3 -12.00 40.44 -11.73
N SER A 4 -11.53 40.35 -12.98
CA SER A 4 -11.84 39.36 -14.01
C SER A 4 -11.89 37.93 -13.48
N SER A 5 -13.01 37.26 -13.74
CA SER A 5 -13.09 35.80 -13.77
C SER A 5 -12.03 35.27 -14.74
N HIS A 6 -11.24 34.30 -14.29
CA HIS A 6 -10.43 33.50 -15.20
C HIS A 6 -11.39 32.61 -16.00
N HIS A 7 -11.77 33.08 -17.19
CA HIS A 7 -12.39 32.25 -18.22
C HIS A 7 -11.44 31.12 -18.60
N LEU A 8 -11.84 29.89 -18.27
CA LEU A 8 -11.47 28.72 -19.05
C LEU A 8 -12.34 28.79 -20.31
N ASP A 9 -11.85 29.45 -21.35
CA ASP A 9 -12.47 29.48 -22.68
C ASP A 9 -12.40 28.06 -23.31
N GLY A 10 -13.39 27.25 -22.95
CA GLY A 10 -13.87 26.12 -23.74
C GLY A 10 -15.25 26.48 -24.25
N ASP A 11 -15.32 26.73 -25.54
CA ASP A 11 -16.51 27.09 -26.31
C ASP A 11 -17.59 25.99 -26.17
N TRP A 12 -18.49 26.13 -25.19
CA TRP A 12 -19.63 25.22 -24.94
C TRP A 12 -20.98 25.96 -24.88
N ASN A 13 -21.10 27.07 -25.60
CA ASN A 13 -22.39 27.71 -25.86
C ASN A 13 -23.09 27.07 -27.08
N ASN A 14 -23.31 25.77 -27.02
CA ASN A 14 -24.35 25.09 -27.81
C ASN A 14 -25.16 24.24 -26.85
N GLY A 15 -26.45 24.58 -26.68
CA GLY A 15 -27.31 24.15 -25.59
C GLY A 15 -27.23 22.67 -25.22
N SER A 16 -26.66 22.38 -24.05
CA SER A 16 -26.83 21.08 -23.41
C SER A 16 -28.16 21.06 -22.64
N THR A 17 -29.26 20.77 -23.34
CA THR A 17 -30.63 20.68 -22.82
C THR A 17 -30.88 19.45 -21.91
N GLY A 18 -29.82 18.91 -21.29
CA GLY A 18 -29.86 17.69 -20.49
C GLY A 18 -29.71 17.95 -18.98
N PRO A 19 -30.26 17.06 -18.13
CA PRO A 19 -30.16 17.19 -16.68
C PRO A 19 -28.71 17.12 -16.19
N ALA A 20 -28.46 17.68 -15.00
CA ALA A 20 -27.17 17.63 -14.34
C ALA A 20 -26.86 16.21 -13.86
N VAL A 21 -27.85 15.54 -13.28
CA VAL A 21 -27.76 14.15 -12.82
C VAL A 21 -29.00 13.41 -13.29
N LEU A 22 -28.79 12.26 -13.93
CA LEU A 22 -29.84 11.35 -14.33
C LEU A 22 -29.50 9.95 -13.82
N VAL A 23 -30.42 9.38 -13.04
CA VAL A 23 -30.33 8.03 -12.52
C VAL A 23 -31.53 7.26 -13.05
N ARG A 24 -31.28 6.10 -13.67
CA ARG A 24 -32.32 5.24 -14.26
C ARG A 24 -32.24 3.83 -13.71
N ASN A 25 -33.35 3.36 -13.14
CA ASN A 25 -33.53 2.02 -12.61
C ASN A 25 -32.32 1.52 -11.80
N ALA A 26 -31.79 2.37 -10.91
CA ALA A 26 -30.57 2.07 -10.18
C ALA A 26 -30.81 0.98 -9.13
N ILE A 27 -30.02 -0.09 -9.22
CA ILE A 27 -30.05 -1.21 -8.29
C ILE A 27 -28.68 -1.37 -7.67
N LYS A 28 -28.64 -1.43 -6.35
CA LYS A 28 -27.43 -1.68 -5.57
C LYS A 28 -27.74 -2.60 -4.41
N SER A 29 -27.00 -3.68 -4.29
CA SER A 29 -27.06 -4.61 -3.16
C SER A 29 -25.66 -4.82 -2.56
N TYR A 30 -25.61 -5.14 -1.27
CA TYR A 30 -24.39 -5.55 -0.57
C TYR A 30 -24.57 -6.95 0.04
N GLY A 31 -23.46 -7.66 0.23
CA GLY A 31 -23.46 -9.04 0.69
C GLY A 31 -23.59 -10.06 -0.44
N THR A 32 -23.39 -11.33 -0.10
CA THR A 32 -23.42 -12.48 -1.02
C THR A 32 -24.38 -13.54 -0.50
N GLY A 33 -25.04 -14.26 -1.41
CA GLY A 33 -25.98 -15.33 -1.05
C GLY A 33 -27.17 -14.84 -0.23
N GLU A 34 -27.50 -15.57 0.83
CA GLU A 34 -28.65 -15.29 1.73
C GLU A 34 -28.50 -13.99 2.53
N LYS A 35 -27.28 -13.46 2.70
CA LYS A 35 -27.03 -12.19 3.39
C LYS A 35 -27.08 -10.97 2.45
N ARG A 36 -27.65 -11.12 1.25
CA ARG A 36 -27.75 -10.02 0.29
C ARG A 36 -28.84 -9.03 0.71
N SER A 37 -28.43 -7.81 1.04
CA SER A 37 -29.33 -6.70 1.34
C SER A 37 -29.36 -5.70 0.19
N SER A 38 -30.55 -5.42 -0.34
CA SER A 38 -30.74 -4.40 -1.39
C SER A 38 -30.84 -3.02 -0.76
N VAL A 39 -29.94 -2.11 -1.16
CA VAL A 39 -29.87 -0.73 -0.68
C VAL A 39 -30.53 0.24 -1.64
N LEU A 40 -30.44 -0.01 -2.96
CA LEU A 40 -31.20 0.71 -3.98
C LEU A 40 -32.00 -0.34 -4.79
N ALA A 41 -33.28 -0.10 -4.99
CA ALA A 41 -34.22 -1.09 -5.52
C ALA A 41 -35.08 -0.52 -6.65
N GLY A 42 -34.45 -0.19 -7.79
CA GLY A 42 -35.10 0.44 -8.94
C GLY A 42 -35.30 1.93 -8.68
N PHE A 43 -34.21 2.62 -8.38
CA PHE A 43 -34.23 4.04 -8.02
C PHE A 43 -34.04 4.91 -9.27
N ASP A 44 -34.98 5.81 -9.53
CA ASP A 44 -34.92 6.82 -10.57
C ASP A 44 -34.79 8.20 -9.92
N MET A 45 -34.01 9.09 -10.52
CA MET A 45 -33.82 10.46 -10.02
C MET A 45 -33.35 11.37 -11.15
N ASN A 46 -33.88 12.59 -11.17
CA ASN A 46 -33.60 13.56 -12.21
C ASN A 46 -33.34 14.96 -11.62
N VAL A 47 -32.08 15.39 -11.64
CA VAL A 47 -31.67 16.70 -11.14
C VAL A 47 -31.44 17.66 -12.30
N GLN A 48 -32.23 18.72 -12.34
CA GLN A 48 -32.07 19.79 -13.33
C GLN A 48 -30.83 20.64 -13.03
N ARG A 49 -30.18 21.14 -14.09
CA ARG A 49 -29.03 22.04 -13.96
C ARG A 49 -29.45 23.36 -13.30
N GLY A 50 -28.58 23.92 -12.47
CA GLY A 50 -28.80 25.22 -11.82
C GLY A 50 -29.89 25.20 -10.75
N THR A 51 -30.24 24.02 -10.24
CA THR A 51 -31.24 23.85 -9.18
C THR A 51 -30.63 23.23 -7.93
N ILE A 52 -31.28 23.46 -6.79
CA ILE A 52 -31.01 22.77 -5.54
C ILE A 52 -31.98 21.60 -5.39
N TYR A 53 -31.43 20.40 -5.25
CA TYR A 53 -32.15 19.16 -5.01
C TYR A 53 -31.94 18.69 -3.57
N GLY A 54 -33.02 18.60 -2.81
CA GLY A 54 -33.03 18.07 -1.43
C GLY A 54 -33.39 16.59 -1.41
N LEU A 55 -32.46 15.71 -1.02
CA LEU A 55 -32.73 14.29 -0.85
C LEU A 55 -33.00 13.96 0.62
N LEU A 56 -34.27 13.70 0.92
CA LEU A 56 -34.79 13.36 2.24
C LEU A 56 -34.91 11.84 2.40
N GLY A 57 -34.72 11.35 3.62
CA GLY A 57 -35.01 9.96 3.97
C GLY A 57 -34.42 9.55 5.31
N SER A 58 -34.88 8.44 5.88
CA SER A 58 -34.36 7.92 7.15
C SER A 58 -32.90 7.49 7.06
N SER A 59 -32.24 7.35 8.21
CA SER A 59 -30.92 6.71 8.28
C SER A 59 -30.98 5.29 7.73
N GLY A 60 -30.00 4.92 6.90
CA GLY A 60 -29.92 3.60 6.28
C GLY A 60 -30.77 3.39 5.02
N CYS A 61 -31.54 4.38 4.54
CA CYS A 61 -32.37 4.20 3.34
C CYS A 61 -31.59 4.16 2.00
N GLY A 62 -30.29 4.51 2.00
CA GLY A 62 -29.41 4.39 0.83
C GLY A 62 -28.83 5.70 0.28
N LYS A 63 -29.15 6.87 0.87
CA LYS A 63 -28.66 8.20 0.42
C LYS A 63 -27.15 8.27 0.16
N THR A 64 -26.33 7.96 1.17
CA THR A 64 -24.87 7.98 1.05
C THR A 64 -24.34 7.00 0.00
N THR A 65 -25.02 5.86 -0.20
CA THR A 65 -24.69 4.90 -1.27
C THR A 65 -24.98 5.49 -2.65
N LEU A 66 -26.12 6.15 -2.82
CA LEU A 66 -26.47 6.85 -4.05
C LEU A 66 -25.45 7.95 -4.37
N LEU A 67 -25.15 8.83 -3.42
CA LEU A 67 -24.16 9.90 -3.60
C LEU A 67 -22.78 9.35 -3.96
N SER A 68 -22.36 8.24 -3.34
CA SER A 68 -21.10 7.57 -3.68
C SER A 68 -21.07 7.05 -5.12
N CYS A 69 -22.22 6.65 -5.67
CA CYS A 69 -22.34 6.25 -7.08
C CYS A 69 -22.28 7.45 -8.02
N LEU A 70 -22.91 8.58 -7.65
CA LEU A 70 -22.87 9.83 -8.43
C LEU A 70 -21.44 10.36 -8.60
N VAL A 71 -20.60 10.25 -7.57
CA VAL A 71 -19.19 10.69 -7.61
C VAL A 71 -18.27 9.64 -8.26
N GLY A 72 -18.80 8.47 -8.64
CA GLY A 72 -18.01 7.39 -9.24
C GLY A 72 -17.12 6.61 -8.26
N ARG A 73 -17.34 6.75 -6.93
CA ARG A 73 -16.61 5.98 -5.91
C ARG A 73 -17.12 4.55 -5.78
N ARG A 74 -18.35 4.29 -6.19
CA ARG A 74 -18.98 2.95 -6.21
C ARG A 74 -19.72 2.77 -7.54
N SER A 75 -19.73 1.54 -8.06
CA SER A 75 -20.55 1.17 -9.22
C SER A 75 -21.91 0.62 -8.77
N LEU A 76 -22.94 0.79 -9.60
CA LEU A 76 -24.22 0.10 -9.44
C LEU A 76 -24.11 -1.39 -9.81
N ASN A 77 -25.04 -2.21 -9.32
CA ASN A 77 -25.18 -3.59 -9.78
C ASN A 77 -25.96 -3.68 -11.10
N SER A 78 -26.97 -2.82 -11.28
CA SER A 78 -27.75 -2.65 -12.51
C SER A 78 -28.29 -1.22 -12.58
N GLY A 79 -28.74 -0.81 -13.76
CA GLY A 79 -29.19 0.54 -14.06
C GLY A 79 -28.08 1.46 -14.54
N GLU A 80 -28.41 2.74 -14.68
CA GLU A 80 -27.55 3.76 -15.27
C GLU A 80 -27.47 5.01 -14.39
N VAL A 81 -26.28 5.60 -14.29
CA VAL A 81 -26.03 6.91 -13.68
C VAL A 81 -25.25 7.75 -14.68
N LEU A 82 -25.81 8.90 -15.04
CA LEU A 82 -25.18 9.89 -15.88
C LEU A 82 -25.08 11.20 -15.11
N VAL A 83 -23.88 11.78 -15.08
CA VAL A 83 -23.65 13.12 -14.54
C VAL A 83 -23.11 13.98 -15.68
N PHE A 84 -23.84 15.04 -15.98
CA PHE A 84 -23.62 15.88 -17.15
C PHE A 84 -23.50 15.08 -18.47
N GLY A 85 -24.33 14.03 -18.58
CA GLY A 85 -24.39 13.16 -19.76
C GLY A 85 -23.37 12.02 -19.79
N ASN A 86 -22.41 11.99 -18.86
CA ASN A 86 -21.34 10.97 -18.83
C ASN A 86 -21.46 10.05 -17.63
N LYS A 87 -21.06 8.78 -17.78
CA LYS A 87 -21.02 7.83 -16.67
C LYS A 87 -19.87 8.16 -15.70
N PRO A 88 -20.12 8.37 -14.39
CA PRO A 88 -19.06 8.63 -13.42
C PRO A 88 -18.01 7.51 -13.38
N GLY A 89 -16.74 7.88 -13.17
CA GLY A 89 -15.61 6.95 -13.11
C GLY A 89 -14.98 6.62 -14.47
N THR A 90 -15.55 7.07 -15.59
CA THR A 90 -14.90 6.97 -16.90
C THR A 90 -13.94 8.14 -17.13
N PRO A 91 -12.86 7.97 -17.91
CA PRO A 91 -11.91 9.06 -18.22
C PRO A 91 -12.57 10.30 -18.83
N GLU A 92 -13.61 10.10 -19.63
CA GLU A 92 -14.36 11.13 -20.35
C GLU A 92 -15.29 11.94 -19.44
N SER A 93 -15.72 11.37 -18.31
CA SER A 93 -16.69 12.03 -17.41
C SER A 93 -16.11 13.25 -16.68
N GLY A 94 -14.80 13.25 -16.44
CA GLY A 94 -14.17 14.21 -15.54
C GLY A 94 -14.60 14.06 -14.07
N ILE A 95 -15.18 12.91 -13.71
CA ILE A 95 -15.75 12.60 -12.39
C ILE A 95 -15.19 11.25 -11.89
N PRO A 96 -14.58 11.18 -10.70
CA PRO A 96 -14.28 12.29 -9.79
C PRO A 96 -13.26 13.27 -10.39
N GLY A 97 -13.44 14.57 -10.15
CA GLY A 97 -12.60 15.61 -10.72
C GLY A 97 -13.09 17.02 -10.38
N PRO A 98 -12.50 18.07 -10.98
CA PRO A 98 -12.74 19.46 -10.59
C PRO A 98 -14.19 19.92 -10.83
N ARG A 99 -14.98 19.24 -11.66
CA ARG A 99 -16.36 19.60 -11.96
C ARG A 99 -17.32 19.35 -10.79
N VAL A 100 -16.94 18.48 -9.85
CA VAL A 100 -17.79 18.05 -8.73
C VAL A 100 -17.12 18.37 -7.40
N GLY A 101 -17.83 19.07 -6.51
CA GLY A 101 -17.47 19.17 -5.11
C GLY A 101 -18.26 18.16 -4.31
N TYR A 102 -17.58 17.33 -3.53
CA TYR A 102 -18.24 16.30 -2.73
C TYR A 102 -17.83 16.42 -1.26
N MET A 103 -18.82 16.59 -0.40
CA MET A 103 -18.69 16.54 1.05
C MET A 103 -19.27 15.21 1.56
N PRO A 104 -18.44 14.23 1.94
CA PRO A 104 -18.91 12.97 2.52
C PRO A 104 -19.38 13.12 3.97
N GLN A 105 -20.25 12.20 4.41
CA GLN A 105 -20.70 12.11 5.81
C GLN A 105 -19.52 11.80 6.76
N GLU A 106 -18.67 10.84 6.41
CA GLU A 106 -17.39 10.59 7.07
C GLU A 106 -16.33 11.55 6.55
N LEU A 107 -15.79 12.37 7.45
CA LEU A 107 -14.92 13.50 7.08
C LEU A 107 -13.56 13.01 6.54
N ALA A 108 -13.27 13.34 5.28
CA ALA A 108 -12.03 12.97 4.60
C ALA A 108 -10.91 14.01 4.80
N LEU A 109 -10.60 14.35 6.07
CA LEU A 109 -9.59 15.37 6.42
C LEU A 109 -8.35 14.75 7.07
N TYR A 110 -7.17 15.29 6.78
CA TYR A 110 -5.92 14.87 7.42
C TYR A 110 -5.72 15.57 8.77
N GLY A 111 -5.70 14.79 9.86
CA GLY A 111 -5.63 15.32 11.22
C GLY A 111 -4.37 16.14 11.53
N ASP A 112 -3.24 15.79 10.91
CA ASP A 112 -1.94 16.46 11.12
C ASP A 112 -1.75 17.73 10.30
N PHE A 113 -2.73 18.09 9.46
CA PHE A 113 -2.73 19.35 8.72
C PHE A 113 -3.42 20.45 9.50
N THR A 114 -2.97 21.69 9.28
CA THR A 114 -3.76 22.87 9.64
C THR A 114 -4.89 23.09 8.63
N ILE A 115 -5.86 23.93 8.98
CA ILE A 115 -6.97 24.29 8.05
C ILE A 115 -6.41 24.95 6.78
N LYS A 116 -5.45 25.85 6.96
CA LYS A 116 -4.72 26.51 5.87
C LYS A 116 -4.00 25.50 4.97
N GLU A 117 -3.27 24.57 5.55
CA GLU A 117 -2.55 23.52 4.81
C GLU A 117 -3.51 22.60 4.05
N THR A 118 -4.66 22.31 4.65
CA THR A 118 -5.71 21.50 4.02
C THR A 118 -6.21 22.17 2.73
N LEU A 119 -6.61 23.45 2.79
CA LEU A 119 -7.04 24.18 1.59
C LEU A 119 -5.90 24.36 0.57
N GLN A 120 -4.66 24.60 1.04
CA GLN A 120 -3.51 24.66 0.14
C GLN A 120 -3.23 23.33 -0.57
N TYR A 121 -3.41 22.20 0.12
CA TYR A 121 -3.25 20.87 -0.43
C TYR A 121 -4.29 20.60 -1.53
N PHE A 122 -5.58 20.82 -1.24
CA PHE A 122 -6.63 20.67 -2.24
C PHE A 122 -6.49 21.68 -3.39
N GLY A 123 -6.04 22.91 -3.10
CA GLY A 123 -5.75 23.90 -4.14
C GLY A 123 -4.66 23.45 -5.11
N ARG A 124 -3.63 22.75 -4.63
CA ARG A 124 -2.62 22.15 -5.51
C ARG A 124 -3.18 20.98 -6.31
N ILE A 125 -4.04 20.14 -5.73
CA ILE A 125 -4.70 19.04 -6.46
C ILE A 125 -5.53 19.57 -7.64
N TYR A 126 -6.25 20.66 -7.43
CA TYR A 126 -7.05 21.33 -8.46
C TYR A 126 -6.26 22.36 -9.28
N SER A 127 -4.95 22.48 -9.08
CA SER A 127 -4.07 23.41 -9.80
C SER A 127 -4.50 24.88 -9.72
N LEU A 128 -5.04 25.30 -8.57
CA LEU A 128 -5.51 26.67 -8.34
C LEU A 128 -4.35 27.64 -8.03
N PRO A 129 -4.42 28.90 -8.52
CA PRO A 129 -3.43 29.92 -8.19
C PRO A 129 -3.36 30.22 -6.70
N LYS A 130 -2.16 30.44 -6.15
CA LYS A 130 -1.97 30.72 -4.71
C LYS A 130 -2.76 31.95 -4.22
N ALA A 131 -2.94 32.95 -5.07
CA ALA A 131 -3.73 34.14 -4.76
C ALA A 131 -5.21 33.79 -4.54
N PHE A 132 -5.79 33.02 -5.47
CA PHE A 132 -7.15 32.51 -5.37
C PHE A 132 -7.35 31.65 -4.11
N VAL A 133 -6.39 30.75 -3.80
CA VAL A 133 -6.43 29.94 -2.57
C VAL A 133 -6.51 30.82 -1.31
N LYS A 134 -5.76 31.92 -1.26
CA LYS A 134 -5.75 32.84 -0.11
C LYS A 134 -7.06 33.60 0.03
N GLU A 135 -7.61 34.07 -1.09
CA GLU A 135 -8.90 34.76 -1.14
C GLU A 135 -10.06 33.84 -0.74
N GLN A 136 -10.11 32.64 -1.32
CA GLN A 136 -11.11 31.63 -0.97
C GLN A 136 -11.02 31.20 0.49
N LEU A 137 -9.81 31.03 1.04
CA LEU A 137 -9.64 30.75 2.47
C LEU A 137 -10.28 31.85 3.32
N ALA A 138 -10.06 33.13 3.00
CA ALA A 138 -10.64 34.24 3.75
C ALA A 138 -12.17 34.29 3.62
N PHE A 139 -12.68 34.12 2.39
CA PHE A 139 -14.12 34.07 2.11
C PHE A 139 -14.81 32.93 2.87
N LEU A 140 -14.33 31.69 2.72
CA LEU A 140 -14.91 30.51 3.35
C LEU A 140 -14.77 30.52 4.86
N SER A 141 -13.68 31.08 5.39
CA SER A 141 -13.51 31.26 6.83
C SER A 141 -14.59 32.14 7.43
N LYS A 142 -14.98 33.20 6.71
CA LYS A 142 -16.08 34.09 7.13
C LYS A 142 -17.44 33.45 6.94
N LEU A 143 -17.69 32.82 5.78
CA LEU A 143 -18.98 32.20 5.45
C LEU A 143 -19.34 31.05 6.41
N LEU A 144 -18.35 30.21 6.74
CA LEU A 144 -18.55 29.00 7.53
C LEU A 144 -18.10 29.15 8.99
N ASP A 145 -17.76 30.36 9.43
CA ASP A 145 -17.26 30.63 10.79
C ASP A 145 -16.13 29.63 11.17
N LEU A 146 -15.10 29.55 10.33
CA LEU A 146 -14.01 28.59 10.56
C LEU A 146 -13.11 29.08 11.72
N PRO A 147 -12.60 28.17 12.56
CA PRO A 147 -11.63 28.52 13.58
C PRO A 147 -10.31 29.00 12.93
N PRO A 148 -9.38 29.57 13.71
CA PRO A 148 -8.13 30.13 13.18
C PRO A 148 -7.40 29.16 12.24
N SER A 149 -6.95 29.68 11.09
CA SER A 149 -6.49 28.86 9.96
C SER A 149 -5.24 28.02 10.26
N ASP A 150 -4.44 28.42 11.25
CA ASP A 150 -3.22 27.72 11.67
C ASP A 150 -3.49 26.60 12.68
N ARG A 151 -4.75 26.39 13.09
CA ARG A 151 -5.14 25.31 13.99
C ARG A 151 -5.13 23.96 13.28
N TYR A 152 -4.61 22.94 13.94
CA TYR A 152 -4.59 21.56 13.44
C TYR A 152 -5.99 20.94 13.41
N VAL A 153 -6.30 20.23 12.33
CA VAL A 153 -7.58 19.55 12.12
C VAL A 153 -7.88 18.54 13.23
N LYS A 154 -6.88 17.81 13.74
CA LYS A 154 -7.09 16.86 14.84
C LYS A 154 -7.62 17.50 16.13
N THR A 155 -7.33 18.78 16.37
CA THR A 155 -7.76 19.53 17.57
C THR A 155 -9.14 20.16 17.46
N LEU A 156 -9.80 20.02 16.31
CA LEU A 156 -11.11 20.61 16.05
C LEU A 156 -12.24 19.72 16.58
N SER A 157 -13.35 20.33 16.99
CA SER A 157 -14.59 19.60 17.31
C SER A 157 -15.19 18.96 16.06
N GLY A 158 -16.10 17.99 16.24
CA GLY A 158 -16.77 17.32 15.11
C GLY A 158 -17.49 18.30 14.17
N GLY A 159 -18.21 19.28 14.72
CA GLY A 159 -18.87 20.34 13.95
C GLY A 159 -17.86 21.23 13.21
N GLN A 160 -16.76 21.63 13.85
CA GLN A 160 -15.69 22.40 13.18
C GLN A 160 -15.05 21.62 12.02
N LYS A 161 -14.77 20.32 12.21
CA LYS A 161 -14.25 19.46 11.13
C LYS A 161 -15.26 19.36 9.98
N ARG A 162 -16.56 19.27 10.29
CA ARG A 162 -17.62 19.26 9.27
C ARG A 162 -17.64 20.55 8.45
N ARG A 163 -17.53 21.72 9.11
CA ARG A 163 -17.42 23.02 8.43
C ARG A 163 -16.16 23.13 7.55
N VAL A 164 -15.02 22.59 8.00
CA VAL A 164 -13.79 22.54 7.18
C VAL A 164 -13.96 21.60 5.97
N SER A 165 -14.61 20.44 6.14
CA SER A 165 -14.93 19.52 5.04
C SER A 165 -15.85 20.19 4.01
N PHE A 166 -16.84 20.94 4.48
CA PHE A 166 -17.71 21.73 3.62
C PHE A 166 -16.93 22.81 2.86
N ALA A 167 -16.04 23.53 3.55
CA ALA A 167 -15.16 24.50 2.89
C ALA A 167 -14.38 23.86 1.74
N VAL A 168 -13.79 22.68 1.95
CA VAL A 168 -13.06 21.94 0.90
C VAL A 168 -13.95 21.60 -0.31
N ALA A 169 -15.22 21.25 -0.10
CA ALA A 169 -16.14 20.93 -1.19
C ALA A 169 -16.55 22.16 -2.03
N LEU A 170 -16.65 23.34 -1.40
CA LEU A 170 -16.94 24.62 -2.06
C LEU A 170 -15.72 25.26 -2.73
N PHE A 171 -14.53 24.93 -2.24
CA PHE A 171 -13.29 25.66 -2.44
C PHE A 171 -12.86 25.86 -3.89
N HIS A 172 -13.09 24.87 -4.76
CA HIS A 172 -12.68 24.92 -6.17
C HIS A 172 -13.82 25.32 -7.12
N GLU A 173 -14.92 25.84 -6.58
CA GLU A 173 -16.09 26.36 -7.33
C GLU A 173 -16.66 25.39 -8.38
N PRO A 174 -17.08 24.18 -7.98
CA PRO A 174 -17.59 23.16 -8.89
C PRO A 174 -18.91 23.54 -9.58
N GLU A 175 -19.18 22.93 -10.73
CA GLU A 175 -20.47 22.99 -11.43
C GLU A 175 -21.58 22.22 -10.68
N LEU A 176 -21.20 21.09 -10.05
CA LEU A 176 -22.09 20.26 -9.25
C LEU A 176 -21.53 20.11 -7.83
N LEU A 177 -22.31 20.52 -6.85
CA LEU A 177 -22.00 20.36 -5.44
C LEU A 177 -22.87 19.27 -4.83
N ILE A 178 -22.25 18.27 -4.20
CA ILE A 178 -22.93 17.16 -3.53
C ILE A 178 -22.55 17.19 -2.05
N LEU A 179 -23.53 17.45 -1.20
CA LEU A 179 -23.34 17.66 0.23
C LEU A 179 -24.09 16.59 1.03
N ASP A 180 -23.35 15.72 1.72
CA ASP A 180 -23.94 14.72 2.60
C ASP A 180 -24.11 15.27 4.02
N GLU A 181 -25.33 15.65 4.39
CA GLU A 181 -25.68 16.19 5.71
C GLU A 181 -24.81 17.39 6.17
N PRO A 182 -24.68 18.48 5.39
CA PRO A 182 -23.69 19.53 5.64
C PRO A 182 -23.92 20.36 6.93
N THR A 183 -25.17 20.51 7.36
CA THR A 183 -25.64 21.45 8.39
C THR A 183 -25.90 20.81 9.76
N VAL A 184 -25.59 19.52 9.91
CA VAL A 184 -25.79 18.79 11.18
C VAL A 184 -24.89 19.34 12.27
N GLY A 185 -25.49 19.71 13.41
CA GLY A 185 -24.78 20.30 14.55
C GLY A 185 -24.31 21.74 14.32
N VAL A 186 -24.84 22.42 13.30
CA VAL A 186 -24.61 23.85 13.03
C VAL A 186 -25.71 24.70 13.69
N ASP A 187 -25.32 25.86 14.21
CA ASP A 187 -26.24 26.87 14.75
C ASP A 187 -27.26 27.32 13.68
N PRO A 188 -28.53 27.62 14.05
CA PRO A 188 -29.56 28.10 13.12
C PRO A 188 -29.20 29.33 12.29
N LEU A 189 -28.49 30.32 12.85
CA LEU A 189 -28.12 31.53 12.10
C LEU A 189 -27.09 31.22 11.02
N LEU A 190 -26.06 30.44 11.36
CA LEU A 190 -25.06 29.99 10.41
C LEU A 190 -25.66 29.07 9.35
N ARG A 191 -26.56 28.16 9.74
CA ARG A 191 -27.33 27.32 8.80
C ARG A 191 -28.06 28.18 7.77
N ARG A 192 -28.75 29.23 8.20
CA ARG A 192 -29.46 30.15 7.29
C ARG A 192 -28.48 30.85 6.35
N SER A 193 -27.36 31.37 6.86
CA SER A 193 -26.34 32.02 6.03
C SER A 193 -25.74 31.07 4.97
N ILE A 194 -25.59 29.79 5.32
CA ILE A 194 -25.12 28.74 4.39
C ILE A 194 -26.15 28.53 3.27
N TRP A 195 -27.42 28.35 3.63
CA TRP A 195 -28.48 28.12 2.65
C TRP A 195 -28.67 29.32 1.73
N ASP A 196 -28.66 30.55 2.27
CA ASP A 196 -28.70 31.78 1.47
C ASP A 196 -27.55 31.82 0.45
N HIS A 197 -26.35 31.37 0.84
CA HIS A 197 -25.23 31.26 -0.09
C HIS A 197 -25.46 30.20 -1.17
N LEU A 198 -25.93 29.00 -0.81
CA LEU A 198 -26.21 27.93 -1.78
C LEU A 198 -27.28 28.34 -2.79
N ILE A 199 -28.33 29.04 -2.34
CA ILE A 199 -29.38 29.58 -3.20
C ILE A 199 -28.80 30.59 -4.19
N ARG A 200 -27.98 31.54 -3.72
CA ARG A 200 -27.29 32.49 -4.61
C ARG A 200 -26.37 31.78 -5.62
N GLN A 201 -25.63 30.75 -5.19
CA GLN A 201 -24.80 29.96 -6.11
C GLN A 201 -25.62 29.26 -7.19
N SER A 202 -26.81 28.77 -6.84
CA SER A 202 -27.72 28.14 -7.81
C SER A 202 -28.32 29.15 -8.78
N VAL A 203 -28.84 30.26 -8.28
CA VAL A 203 -29.58 31.27 -9.06
C VAL A 203 -28.64 32.15 -9.88
N ASP A 204 -27.60 32.70 -9.26
CA ASP A 204 -26.74 33.72 -9.90
C ASP A 204 -25.66 33.08 -10.79
N HIS A 205 -25.20 31.88 -10.44
CA HIS A 205 -24.08 31.21 -11.11
C HIS A 205 -24.46 29.89 -11.80
N GLY A 206 -25.74 29.49 -11.76
CA GLY A 206 -26.22 28.27 -12.41
C GLY A 206 -25.60 26.98 -11.85
N LYS A 207 -25.04 27.01 -10.64
CA LYS A 207 -24.45 25.81 -10.01
C LYS A 207 -25.55 24.86 -9.59
N THR A 208 -25.32 23.56 -9.77
CA THR A 208 -26.28 22.55 -9.32
C THR A 208 -25.88 22.05 -7.93
N VAL A 209 -26.84 21.95 -7.01
CA VAL A 209 -26.55 21.52 -5.64
C VAL A 209 -27.43 20.34 -5.27
N ILE A 210 -26.85 19.27 -4.76
CA ILE A 210 -27.56 18.13 -4.16
C ILE A 210 -27.23 18.13 -2.68
N VAL A 211 -28.25 18.23 -1.83
CA VAL A 211 -28.09 18.20 -0.37
C VAL A 211 -28.88 17.03 0.18
N THR A 212 -28.25 16.15 0.96
CA THR A 212 -28.98 15.23 1.83
C THR A 212 -29.18 15.87 3.19
N THR A 213 -30.37 15.69 3.74
CA THR A 213 -30.68 16.15 5.09
C THR A 213 -31.74 15.27 5.71
N HIS A 214 -31.69 15.14 7.03
CA HIS A 214 -32.79 14.57 7.81
C HIS A 214 -33.70 15.66 8.41
N TYR A 215 -33.35 16.94 8.24
CA TYR A 215 -34.19 18.08 8.64
C TYR A 215 -35.11 18.46 7.48
N ILE A 216 -36.38 18.07 7.58
CA ILE A 216 -37.38 18.25 6.52
C ILE A 216 -37.58 19.75 6.20
N GLU A 217 -37.59 20.60 7.22
CA GLU A 217 -37.68 22.06 7.04
C GLU A 217 -36.50 22.67 6.25
N GLU A 218 -35.31 22.06 6.28
CA GLU A 218 -34.19 22.53 5.43
C GLU A 218 -34.45 22.26 3.95
N ALA A 219 -35.05 21.11 3.63
CA ALA A 219 -35.36 20.75 2.25
C ALA A 219 -36.46 21.62 1.64
N ARG A 220 -37.27 22.33 2.45
CA ARG A 220 -38.26 23.29 1.96
C ARG A 220 -37.65 24.40 1.09
N GLN A 221 -36.38 24.73 1.30
CA GLN A 221 -35.65 25.74 0.53
C GLN A 221 -35.12 25.21 -0.82
N ALA A 222 -35.23 23.91 -1.07
CA ALA A 222 -34.81 23.30 -2.33
C ALA A 222 -35.85 23.52 -3.44
N ASN A 223 -35.40 23.57 -4.69
CA ASN A 223 -36.30 23.64 -5.85
C ASN A 223 -37.06 22.33 -6.05
N THR A 224 -36.42 21.21 -5.75
CA THR A 224 -37.01 19.86 -5.88
C THR A 224 -36.60 19.02 -4.68
N ILE A 225 -37.55 18.28 -4.13
CA ILE A 225 -37.34 17.37 -3.02
C ILE A 225 -37.56 15.94 -3.52
N GLY A 226 -36.56 15.09 -3.30
CA GLY A 226 -36.70 13.65 -3.41
C GLY A 226 -36.92 13.02 -2.04
N MET A 227 -38.04 12.34 -1.83
CA MET A 227 -38.35 11.64 -0.58
C MET A 227 -38.06 10.15 -0.73
N MET A 228 -37.08 9.62 0.00
CA MET A 228 -36.56 8.27 -0.17
C MET A 228 -36.84 7.36 1.05
N ARG A 229 -37.27 6.13 0.80
CA ARG A 229 -37.42 5.07 1.82
C ARG A 229 -37.09 3.69 1.24
N SER A 230 -36.41 2.86 2.04
CA SER A 230 -36.08 1.46 1.69
C SER A 230 -35.48 1.29 0.28
N GLY A 231 -34.58 2.19 -0.13
CA GLY A 231 -33.94 2.10 -1.44
C GLY A 231 -34.75 2.58 -2.63
N ARG A 232 -35.92 3.20 -2.42
CA ARG A 232 -36.81 3.70 -3.47
C ARG A 232 -37.18 5.17 -3.24
N LEU A 233 -37.51 5.87 -4.32
CA LEU A 233 -38.04 7.22 -4.28
C LEU A 233 -39.58 7.13 -4.15
N LEU A 234 -40.13 7.78 -3.14
CA LEU A 234 -41.57 7.84 -2.88
C LEU A 234 -42.23 9.00 -3.63
N ALA A 235 -41.53 10.12 -3.72
CA ALA A 235 -41.97 11.31 -4.44
C ALA A 235 -40.76 12.15 -4.87
N GLU A 236 -40.89 12.84 -6.01
CA GLU A 236 -39.89 13.75 -6.57
C GLU A 236 -40.59 14.98 -7.14
N GLN A 237 -40.70 16.06 -6.36
CA GLN A 237 -41.37 17.27 -6.83
C GLN A 237 -40.96 18.51 -6.02
N SER A 238 -41.41 19.70 -6.44
CA SER A 238 -41.18 20.91 -5.66
C SER A 238 -41.94 20.86 -4.32
N PRO A 239 -41.42 21.48 -3.26
CA PRO A 239 -42.06 21.49 -1.94
C PRO A 239 -43.51 22.02 -1.99
N GLU A 240 -43.76 23.08 -2.78
CA GLU A 240 -45.08 23.70 -2.94
C GLU A 240 -46.08 22.78 -3.64
N MET A 241 -45.63 22.03 -4.65
CA MET A 241 -46.47 21.05 -5.35
C MET A 241 -46.82 19.87 -4.45
N LEU A 242 -45.90 19.40 -3.62
CA LEU A 242 -46.17 18.34 -2.66
C LEU A 242 -47.23 18.77 -1.63
N LEU A 243 -47.09 19.97 -1.04
CA LEU A 243 -48.05 20.50 -0.07
C LEU A 243 -49.45 20.67 -0.68
N SER A 244 -49.53 21.24 -1.88
CA SER A 244 -50.81 21.46 -2.58
C SER A 244 -51.47 20.16 -3.04
N HIS A 245 -50.70 19.20 -3.56
CA HIS A 245 -51.22 17.91 -4.03
C HIS A 245 -51.82 17.08 -2.90
N TYR A 246 -51.12 16.99 -1.76
CA TYR A 246 -51.60 16.22 -0.61
C TYR A 246 -52.53 17.00 0.32
N ARG A 247 -52.68 18.33 0.09
CA ARG A 247 -53.50 19.27 0.89
C ARG A 247 -53.10 19.30 2.37
N LEU A 248 -51.80 19.39 2.63
CA LEU A 248 -51.22 19.42 3.97
C LEU A 248 -50.43 20.72 4.18
N SER A 249 -50.27 21.13 5.43
CA SER A 249 -49.58 22.37 5.81
C SER A 249 -48.07 22.21 6.03
N SER A 250 -47.61 20.98 6.28
CA SER A 250 -46.23 20.63 6.61
C SER A 250 -45.71 19.51 5.71
N LEU A 251 -44.42 19.60 5.35
CA LEU A 251 -43.75 18.58 4.54
C LEU A 251 -43.52 17.29 5.35
N GLU A 252 -43.41 17.41 6.67
CA GLU A 252 -43.35 16.28 7.60
C GLU A 252 -44.61 15.41 7.49
N ASP A 253 -45.79 16.03 7.44
CA ASP A 253 -47.07 15.31 7.30
C ASP A 253 -47.18 14.64 5.92
N VAL A 254 -46.71 15.29 4.86
CA VAL A 254 -46.65 14.70 3.51
C VAL A 254 -45.74 13.47 3.51
N PHE A 255 -44.56 13.58 4.11
CA PHE A 255 -43.62 12.47 4.19
C PHE A 255 -44.18 11.30 5.02
N LEU A 256 -44.87 11.61 6.13
CA LEU A 256 -45.53 10.60 6.96
C LEU A 256 -46.63 9.87 6.19
N LYS A 257 -47.47 10.61 5.46
CA LYS A 257 -48.54 10.04 4.61
C LYS A 257 -47.98 9.12 3.53
N LEU A 258 -46.96 9.58 2.79
CA LEU A 258 -46.25 8.77 1.79
C LEU A 258 -45.63 7.50 2.41
N CYS A 259 -45.13 7.61 3.64
CA CYS A 259 -44.62 6.47 4.36
C CYS A 259 -45.71 5.47 4.73
N MET A 260 -46.88 5.93 5.17
CA MET A 260 -48.02 5.06 5.50
C MET A 260 -48.56 4.35 4.26
N GLU A 261 -48.74 5.08 3.16
CA GLU A 261 -49.18 4.54 1.87
C GLU A 261 -48.19 3.50 1.31
N GLY A 262 -46.89 3.79 1.38
CA GLY A 262 -45.83 2.87 0.95
C GLY A 262 -45.66 1.63 1.84
N SER A 263 -46.24 1.62 3.05
CA SER A 263 -46.24 0.43 3.93
C SER A 263 -47.48 -0.44 3.71
N GLY A 264 -48.50 0.08 3.01
CA GLY A 264 -49.82 -0.55 2.84
C GLY A 264 -50.05 -1.32 1.53
N ASN A 265 -49.17 -1.24 0.53
CA ASN A 265 -49.43 -1.80 -0.80
C ASN A 265 -48.34 -2.79 -1.31
N HIS A 266 -48.65 -4.08 -1.24
CA HIS A 266 -48.58 -4.98 -2.41
C HIS A 266 -50.06 -5.17 -2.82
N PRO A 267 -50.51 -4.80 -4.05
CA PRO A 267 -49.93 -5.16 -5.35
C PRO A 267 -49.82 -3.98 -6.36
N ALA A 268 -49.38 -4.33 -7.58
CA ALA A 268 -48.88 -3.50 -8.66
C ALA A 268 -49.91 -2.60 -9.40
N ASP A 269 -49.33 -1.64 -10.12
CA ASP A 269 -49.84 -0.90 -11.29
C ASP A 269 -51.12 -0.07 -11.15
N GLN A 270 -50.93 1.25 -10.97
CA GLN A 270 -51.77 2.28 -11.58
C GLN A 270 -51.14 3.68 -11.43
N PHE A 271 -50.20 4.02 -12.31
CA PHE A 271 -49.92 5.41 -12.67
C PHE A 271 -49.53 5.47 -14.15
N ASN A 272 -50.54 5.44 -15.01
CA ASN A 272 -50.52 5.99 -16.35
C ASN A 272 -51.98 6.17 -16.79
N GLU A 273 -52.50 7.40 -16.73
CA GLU A 273 -53.39 7.99 -17.74
C GLU A 273 -53.72 9.47 -17.36
N PRO A 274 -54.01 10.34 -18.35
CA PRO A 274 -53.86 11.79 -18.24
C PRO A 274 -55.13 12.52 -17.77
N VAL A 275 -54.90 13.76 -17.34
CA VAL A 275 -55.84 14.73 -16.77
C VAL A 275 -56.97 15.10 -17.73
N SER A 276 -58.22 14.98 -17.29
CA SER A 276 -59.38 15.69 -17.85
C SER A 276 -59.90 16.76 -16.88
N ILE A 277 -60.01 17.97 -17.40
CA ILE A 277 -60.48 19.21 -16.77
C ILE A 277 -61.97 19.11 -16.42
N ILE A 278 -62.36 19.44 -15.18
CA ILE A 278 -63.75 19.82 -14.85
C ILE A 278 -63.74 21.02 -13.88
N THR A 279 -64.43 22.08 -14.30
CA THR A 279 -64.77 23.34 -13.63
C THR A 279 -65.86 23.18 -12.56
N PRO A 280 -66.03 24.15 -11.63
CA PRO A 280 -66.91 24.00 -10.47
C PRO A 280 -68.36 24.43 -10.76
N SER A 281 -69.33 23.72 -10.19
CA SER A 281 -70.68 24.23 -9.99
C SER A 281 -71.40 23.50 -8.85
N ASP A 282 -71.84 24.33 -7.91
CA ASP A 282 -73.08 24.30 -7.13
C ASP A 282 -73.27 23.44 -5.87
N GLU A 283 -73.87 24.17 -4.92
CA GLU A 283 -74.24 23.91 -3.54
C GLU A 283 -75.31 22.81 -3.37
N ILE A 284 -75.45 22.28 -2.15
CA ILE A 284 -76.66 22.40 -1.30
C ILE A 284 -76.60 21.44 -0.09
N ASN A 285 -76.71 22.05 1.10
CA ASN A 285 -77.35 21.64 2.36
C ASN A 285 -77.29 20.19 2.85
N HIS A 286 -76.75 20.01 4.07
CA HIS A 286 -77.57 19.52 5.19
C HIS A 286 -76.90 19.82 6.54
N ALA A 287 -77.56 20.67 7.34
CA ALA A 287 -77.36 20.76 8.79
C ALA A 287 -78.31 19.77 9.49
N VAL A 288 -77.93 19.31 10.69
CA VAL A 288 -78.74 19.13 11.91
C VAL A 288 -77.99 18.21 12.88
N GLY A 289 -77.89 18.62 14.16
CA GLY A 289 -77.78 17.65 15.27
C GLY A 289 -76.78 17.96 16.38
N LEU A 290 -77.11 18.92 17.23
CA LEU A 290 -76.51 19.16 18.54
C LEU A 290 -76.47 17.91 19.45
N ARG A 291 -75.40 17.76 20.25
CA ARG A 291 -75.48 17.44 21.69
C ARG A 291 -74.13 17.67 22.40
N GLN A 292 -74.08 18.73 23.20
CA GLN A 292 -73.15 18.89 24.33
C GLN A 292 -73.63 18.03 25.51
N ARG A 293 -72.69 17.43 26.24
CA ARG A 293 -72.80 17.22 27.69
C ARG A 293 -71.41 17.11 28.32
N SER A 294 -71.09 18.12 29.13
CA SER A 294 -70.11 18.11 30.21
C SER A 294 -70.61 17.27 31.40
N VAL A 295 -69.69 16.76 32.22
CA VAL A 295 -69.64 16.80 33.70
C VAL A 295 -68.48 15.92 34.23
N GLU A 296 -67.79 16.48 35.23
CA GLU A 296 -66.90 16.00 36.32
C GLU A 296 -66.93 14.48 36.65
N GLY A 297 -65.94 13.82 37.26
CA GLY A 297 -64.78 14.14 38.10
C GLY A 297 -64.54 12.94 39.05
N HIS A 298 -63.27 12.71 39.47
CA HIS A 298 -62.78 11.72 40.48
C HIS A 298 -62.84 10.22 40.07
N ASP A 299 -61.84 9.35 40.31
CA ASP A 299 -60.94 9.16 41.45
C ASP A 299 -59.57 8.57 41.04
N ASN A 300 -58.53 8.91 41.82
CA ASN A 300 -57.24 8.21 41.89
C ASN A 300 -57.30 7.16 43.01
N PRO A 301 -56.45 6.12 42.96
CA PRO A 301 -55.68 5.77 44.14
C PRO A 301 -54.18 5.77 43.90
N SER A 302 -53.52 6.29 44.92
CA SER A 302 -52.09 6.45 45.16
C SER A 302 -51.36 5.16 45.58
N PHE A 303 -50.03 5.21 45.35
CA PHE A 303 -48.94 4.71 46.19
C PHE A 303 -48.66 3.20 46.33
N ASP A 304 -47.46 2.78 45.94
CA ASP A 304 -46.43 2.47 46.94
C ASP A 304 -44.99 2.68 46.44
N ARG A 305 -44.14 3.16 47.34
CA ARG A 305 -42.72 3.50 47.18
C ARG A 305 -41.83 2.41 47.80
N ASN A 306 -40.63 2.27 47.21
CA ASN A 306 -39.30 2.01 47.79
C ASN A 306 -38.55 1.06 46.83
N ASN A 307 -37.32 1.31 46.38
CA ASN A 307 -36.18 1.80 47.12
C ASN A 307 -35.16 2.49 46.18
N ARG A 308 -34.31 3.33 46.77
CA ARG A 308 -33.38 4.28 46.14
C ARG A 308 -31.93 3.78 46.36
N ILE A 309 -30.96 4.35 45.60
CA ILE A 309 -29.49 4.45 45.90
C ILE A 309 -28.66 3.23 45.41
N ASP A 310 -27.45 3.27 44.80
CA ASP A 310 -26.48 4.31 44.42
C ASP A 310 -25.54 3.85 43.27
N VAL A 311 -24.75 4.80 42.79
CA VAL A 311 -23.57 4.74 41.89
C VAL A 311 -22.37 4.01 42.53
N SER A 312 -21.58 3.23 41.77
CA SER A 312 -20.09 3.27 41.73
C SER A 312 -19.41 2.12 40.96
N GLN A 313 -18.14 2.37 40.64
CA GLN A 313 -17.15 1.70 39.79
C GLN A 313 -16.86 0.21 40.08
N GLY A 314 -16.31 -0.49 39.08
CA GLY A 314 -15.53 -1.72 39.27
C GLY A 314 -14.97 -2.32 37.97
N ASN A 315 -13.65 -2.29 37.80
CA ASN A 315 -12.87 -3.18 36.92
C ASN A 315 -12.93 -4.63 37.44
N ILE A 316 -12.75 -5.63 36.55
CA ILE A 316 -11.77 -6.74 36.63
C ILE A 316 -12.14 -7.87 35.63
N ASP A 317 -11.17 -8.16 34.76
CA ASP A 317 -10.68 -9.42 34.16
C ASP A 317 -11.52 -10.70 33.91
N GLN A 318 -11.19 -11.27 32.73
CA GLN A 318 -10.89 -12.69 32.41
C GLN A 318 -11.97 -13.70 31.94
N GLN A 319 -11.67 -14.22 30.73
CA GLN A 319 -11.69 -15.63 30.27
C GLN A 319 -12.94 -16.28 29.66
N ARG A 320 -12.77 -16.61 28.36
CA ARG A 320 -13.04 -17.86 27.61
C ARG A 320 -14.42 -18.53 27.69
N HIS A 321 -14.99 -18.81 26.52
CA HIS A 321 -15.25 -20.20 26.08
C HIS A 321 -15.47 -20.32 24.56
N ASP A 322 -14.74 -21.27 23.99
CA ASP A 322 -14.85 -21.84 22.64
C ASP A 322 -16.15 -22.63 22.44
N ASN A 323 -16.63 -22.72 21.19
CA ASN A 323 -17.13 -23.96 20.57
C ASN A 323 -17.59 -23.71 19.12
N CYS A 324 -16.90 -24.33 18.14
CA CYS A 324 -17.43 -24.58 16.80
C CYS A 324 -16.91 -25.94 16.32
N PRO A 325 -17.77 -26.85 15.83
CA PRO A 325 -17.38 -28.22 15.49
C PRO A 325 -16.78 -28.35 14.07
N GLN A 326 -15.90 -29.33 13.91
CA GLN A 326 -15.20 -29.66 12.65
C GLN A 326 -15.84 -30.81 11.85
N LEU A 327 -15.40 -30.88 10.58
CA LEU A 327 -15.22 -32.03 9.64
C LEU A 327 -16.35 -32.32 8.62
N PRO A 328 -16.06 -32.93 7.44
CA PRO A 328 -14.80 -33.61 7.05
C PRO A 328 -14.16 -33.23 5.70
N VAL A 329 -12.89 -33.66 5.59
CA VAL A 329 -12.01 -33.74 4.42
C VAL A 329 -12.38 -34.97 3.57
N ILE A 330 -12.33 -34.84 2.24
CA ILE A 330 -12.25 -35.99 1.31
C ILE A 330 -11.11 -35.73 0.32
N HIS A 331 -10.13 -36.64 0.33
CA HIS A 331 -9.12 -36.83 -0.71
C HIS A 331 -9.68 -37.73 -1.82
N THR A 332 -9.26 -37.50 -3.07
CA THR A 332 -8.90 -38.58 -4.02
C THR A 332 -8.09 -38.01 -5.18
N ASP A 333 -6.97 -38.67 -5.46
CA ASP A 333 -6.05 -38.45 -6.56
C ASP A 333 -6.62 -39.00 -7.88
N HIS A 334 -6.21 -38.42 -9.01
CA HIS A 334 -5.71 -39.16 -10.19
C HIS A 334 -5.04 -38.20 -11.19
N SER A 335 -3.84 -38.60 -11.61
CA SER A 335 -3.03 -38.07 -12.71
C SER A 335 -3.61 -38.42 -14.08
N ASP A 336 -3.33 -37.61 -15.11
CA ASP A 336 -2.59 -38.05 -16.30
C ASP A 336 -2.32 -36.90 -17.30
N ALA A 337 -1.36 -37.18 -18.18
CA ALA A 337 -0.44 -36.29 -18.88
C ALA A 337 -0.97 -35.54 -20.13
N ALA A 338 -0.15 -34.54 -20.52
CA ALA A 338 0.23 -34.10 -21.88
C ALA A 338 -0.85 -33.56 -22.84
N ASP A 339 -0.73 -32.30 -23.25
CA ASP A 339 -0.03 -31.93 -24.50
C ASP A 339 -0.07 -30.40 -24.71
N GLY A 340 0.94 -29.89 -25.43
CA GLY A 340 1.21 -28.46 -25.57
C GLY A 340 0.31 -27.70 -26.54
N VAL A 341 0.67 -26.43 -26.73
CA VAL A 341 0.77 -25.68 -28.00
C VAL A 341 0.40 -24.20 -27.80
N ASN A 342 1.40 -23.36 -28.05
CA ASN A 342 1.26 -21.95 -28.43
C ASN A 342 0.27 -21.80 -29.57
N SER A 343 -0.66 -20.85 -29.53
CA SER A 343 -1.13 -20.19 -30.75
C SER A 343 -1.79 -18.85 -30.49
N ALA A 344 -1.12 -17.83 -31.02
CA ALA A 344 -1.76 -16.64 -31.53
C ALA A 344 -2.63 -17.03 -32.75
N ALA A 345 -3.89 -16.59 -32.76
CA ALA A 345 -4.77 -16.47 -33.92
C ALA A 345 -5.81 -15.41 -33.52
N ASN A 346 -5.77 -14.18 -34.01
CA ASN A 346 -6.06 -13.72 -35.38
C ASN A 346 -7.39 -14.27 -35.92
N CYS A 347 -8.41 -13.39 -35.96
CA CYS A 347 -9.50 -13.46 -36.92
C CYS A 347 -10.01 -12.03 -37.16
N ASN A 348 -9.43 -11.40 -38.17
CA ASN A 348 -10.15 -10.49 -39.05
C ASN A 348 -11.20 -11.32 -39.79
N ASP A 349 -12.45 -10.89 -39.78
CA ASP A 349 -13.27 -10.82 -40.99
C ASP A 349 -14.61 -10.17 -40.64
N TRP A 350 -14.98 -9.16 -41.42
CA TRP A 350 -16.32 -8.81 -41.92
C TRP A 350 -16.35 -7.35 -42.34
N CYS A 351 -15.95 -7.10 -43.59
CA CYS A 351 -16.36 -5.92 -44.35
C CYS A 351 -16.32 -6.23 -45.85
N GLN A 352 -17.50 -6.43 -46.45
CA GLN A 352 -17.71 -6.22 -47.88
C GLN A 352 -18.98 -5.40 -48.09
N SER A 353 -18.80 -4.32 -48.88
CA SER A 353 -19.77 -3.56 -49.71
C SER A 353 -21.09 -3.12 -49.05
N THR A 354 -21.47 -1.85 -49.09
CA THR A 354 -21.68 -1.05 -50.30
C THR A 354 -21.53 0.45 -50.02
N GLY A 355 -20.91 1.18 -50.94
CA GLY A 355 -20.75 2.62 -50.85
C GLY A 355 -22.00 3.41 -51.24
N ASN A 356 -22.15 4.61 -50.69
CA ASN A 356 -22.19 5.82 -51.50
C ASN A 356 -21.82 7.08 -50.68
N ALA A 357 -21.27 8.05 -51.37
CA ALA A 357 -20.45 9.16 -50.91
C ALA A 357 -21.11 10.16 -49.93
N ASN A 358 -20.33 10.67 -48.97
CA ASN A 358 -19.97 12.10 -49.00
C ASN A 358 -18.74 12.43 -48.13
N ARG A 359 -17.81 13.13 -48.77
CA ARG A 359 -16.54 13.62 -48.24
C ARG A 359 -16.75 14.58 -47.07
N VAL A 360 -16.39 14.15 -45.86
CA VAL A 360 -15.89 15.05 -44.83
C VAL A 360 -14.43 14.67 -44.58
N LYS A 361 -13.53 15.63 -44.84
CA LYS A 361 -12.09 15.51 -44.61
C LYS A 361 -11.83 14.99 -43.19
N GLN A 362 -11.42 13.73 -43.06
CA GLN A 362 -10.73 13.23 -41.89
C GLN A 362 -9.40 14.00 -41.76
N ARG A 363 -9.45 15.14 -41.10
CA ARG A 363 -8.27 15.66 -40.41
C ARG A 363 -7.98 14.65 -39.31
N LYS A 364 -6.90 13.88 -39.51
CA LYS A 364 -6.16 13.20 -38.45
C LYS A 364 -5.98 14.19 -37.29
N CYS A 365 -6.85 14.14 -36.30
CA CYS A 365 -6.55 14.65 -34.97
C CYS A 365 -5.53 13.69 -34.37
N ARG A 366 -4.28 13.96 -34.73
CA ARG A 366 -3.08 13.69 -33.97
C ARG A 366 -3.42 13.72 -32.47
N ASN A 367 -3.38 12.54 -31.85
CA ASN A 367 -3.27 12.28 -30.42
C ASN A 367 -3.35 13.54 -29.55
N GLN A 368 -4.56 13.94 -29.16
CA GLN A 368 -4.72 14.79 -27.99
C GLN A 368 -4.42 13.92 -26.77
N ALA A 369 -3.15 13.98 -26.39
CA ALA A 369 -2.60 13.77 -25.05
C ALA A 369 -3.55 13.10 -24.04
N ALA A 370 -3.55 11.77 -24.03
CA ALA A 370 -3.66 11.08 -22.75
C ALA A 370 -2.47 11.52 -21.88
N SER A 371 -2.75 11.88 -20.61
CA SER A 371 -1.80 11.96 -19.50
C SER A 371 -0.81 13.15 -19.45
N MET A 372 -1.28 14.33 -19.04
CA MET A 372 -0.43 15.35 -18.38
C MET A 372 -1.09 15.98 -17.12
N SER A 373 -1.88 15.21 -16.37
CA SER A 373 -2.52 15.65 -15.11
C SER A 373 -1.94 15.01 -13.83
N SER A 374 -0.90 14.16 -13.94
CA SER A 374 -0.35 13.43 -12.79
C SER A 374 0.73 14.19 -12.03
N LEU A 375 1.52 15.06 -12.67
CA LEU A 375 2.69 15.68 -12.04
C LEU A 375 2.32 16.66 -10.91
N HIS A 376 1.30 17.50 -11.10
CA HIS A 376 0.84 18.41 -10.05
C HIS A 376 0.21 17.67 -8.87
N ARG A 377 -0.55 16.60 -9.16
CA ARG A 377 -1.13 15.74 -8.12
C ARG A 377 -0.03 14.98 -7.36
N LEU A 378 0.96 14.47 -8.08
CA LEU A 378 2.13 13.80 -7.51
C LEU A 378 2.94 14.76 -6.65
N ASP A 379 3.22 15.98 -7.11
CA ASP A 379 3.90 17.02 -6.32
C ASP A 379 3.09 17.38 -5.06
N ALA A 380 1.77 17.51 -5.16
CA ALA A 380 0.91 17.74 -4.00
C ALA A 380 1.00 16.58 -2.99
N LEU A 381 1.02 15.33 -3.46
CA LEU A 381 1.16 14.13 -2.63
C LEU A 381 2.54 14.01 -1.99
N ILE A 382 3.61 14.27 -2.75
CA ILE A 382 4.99 14.28 -2.26
C ILE A 382 5.14 15.33 -1.17
N ARG A 383 4.67 16.56 -1.41
CA ARG A 383 4.72 17.63 -0.41
C ARG A 383 3.88 17.32 0.82
N LYS A 384 2.71 16.68 0.65
CA LYS A 384 1.92 16.19 1.79
C LYS A 384 2.75 15.24 2.64
N ASN A 385 3.30 14.19 2.03
CA ASN A 385 4.08 13.19 2.75
C ASN A 385 5.34 13.79 3.38
N TYR A 386 5.99 14.74 2.70
CA TYR A 386 7.14 15.46 3.21
C TYR A 386 6.80 16.31 4.44
N LEU A 387 5.70 17.08 4.42
CA LEU A 387 5.24 17.86 5.57
C LEU A 387 4.91 16.97 6.78
N ILE A 388 4.22 15.84 6.54
CA ILE A 388 3.92 14.85 7.59
C ILE A 388 5.20 14.23 8.14
N SER A 389 6.17 13.92 7.26
CA SER A 389 7.45 13.33 7.65
C SER A 389 8.30 14.27 8.49
N LEU A 390 8.37 15.56 8.13
CA LEU A 390 9.13 16.56 8.89
C LEU A 390 8.57 16.78 10.30
N ARG A 391 7.26 16.69 10.47
CA ARG A 391 6.61 16.78 11.79
C ARG A 391 6.85 15.53 12.64
N ASN A 392 7.16 14.39 12.02
CA ASN A 392 7.47 13.13 12.68
C ASN A 392 8.97 12.81 12.58
N ILE A 393 9.81 13.77 12.97
CA ILE A 393 11.27 13.67 12.81
C ILE A 393 11.88 12.43 13.47
N GLY A 394 11.31 11.97 14.60
CA GLY A 394 11.79 10.79 15.30
C GLY A 394 11.63 9.49 14.50
N ILE A 395 10.47 9.29 13.85
CA ILE A 395 10.21 8.12 13.00
C ILE A 395 11.10 8.18 11.76
N PHE A 396 11.23 9.37 11.15
CA PHE A 396 12.11 9.56 10.01
C PHE A 396 13.56 9.22 10.37
N LEU A 397 14.09 9.81 11.44
CA LEU A 397 15.43 9.57 11.92
C LEU A 397 15.67 8.08 12.24
N PHE A 398 14.71 7.41 12.86
CA PHE A 398 14.78 5.97 13.12
C PHE A 398 14.86 5.15 11.84
N ILE A 399 13.98 5.38 10.86
CA ILE A 399 13.95 4.63 9.60
C ILE A 399 15.26 4.75 8.81
N TYR A 400 15.89 5.94 8.81
CA TYR A 400 17.10 6.17 8.03
C TYR A 400 18.39 5.86 8.81
N LEU A 401 18.42 6.07 10.13
CA LEU A 401 19.62 5.78 10.93
C LEU A 401 19.73 4.31 11.34
N LEU A 402 18.61 3.59 11.53
CA LEU A 402 18.66 2.20 11.97
C LEU A 402 19.44 1.29 11.00
N PRO A 403 19.23 1.33 9.66
CA PRO A 403 20.02 0.51 8.75
C PRO A 403 21.50 0.86 8.74
N ALA A 404 21.83 2.16 8.82
CA ALA A 404 23.21 2.61 8.89
C ALA A 404 23.90 2.14 10.18
N PHE A 405 23.19 2.22 11.30
CA PHE A 405 23.65 1.72 12.58
C PHE A 405 23.84 0.20 12.55
N GLN A 406 22.88 -0.56 12.01
CA GLN A 406 22.98 -2.01 11.84
C GLN A 406 24.16 -2.41 10.97
N ALA A 407 24.37 -1.73 9.82
CA ALA A 407 25.50 -2.00 8.94
C ALA A 407 26.85 -1.69 9.61
N THR A 408 26.90 -0.60 10.39
CA THR A 408 28.10 -0.23 11.14
C THR A 408 28.43 -1.28 12.19
N ILE A 409 27.45 -1.71 12.99
CA ILE A 409 27.63 -2.78 13.98
C ILE A 409 28.09 -4.05 13.29
N PHE A 410 27.42 -4.47 12.21
CA PHE A 410 27.76 -5.69 11.48
C PHE A 410 29.23 -5.68 11.03
N ASN A 411 29.67 -4.59 10.41
CA ASN A 411 31.05 -4.44 9.94
C ASN A 411 32.08 -4.41 11.08
N VAL A 412 31.73 -3.86 12.25
CA VAL A 412 32.59 -3.88 13.44
C VAL A 412 32.65 -5.28 14.06
N THR A 413 31.54 -6.02 14.06
CA THR A 413 31.44 -7.32 14.74
C THR A 413 32.08 -8.49 13.98
N LEU A 414 32.17 -8.44 12.65
CA LEU A 414 32.70 -9.57 11.87
C LEU A 414 34.23 -9.74 11.92
N GLY A 415 34.94 -8.79 12.54
CA GLY A 415 36.40 -8.87 12.73
C GLY A 415 37.19 -8.69 11.43
N HIS A 416 38.43 -8.23 11.57
CA HIS A 416 39.40 -8.21 10.48
C HIS A 416 40.19 -9.52 10.45
N GLU A 417 40.88 -9.82 9.34
CA GLU A 417 41.79 -10.97 9.28
C GLU A 417 42.83 -10.89 10.43
N PRO A 418 43.11 -12.02 11.13
CA PRO A 418 44.04 -12.01 12.26
C PRO A 418 45.46 -11.62 11.79
N LYS A 419 46.24 -10.99 12.67
CA LYS A 419 47.62 -10.60 12.41
C LYS A 419 48.53 -11.07 13.55
N ASP A 420 49.82 -11.18 13.27
CA ASP A 420 50.87 -11.48 14.25
C ASP A 420 50.71 -12.84 14.95
N LEU A 421 50.25 -13.86 14.20
CA LEU A 421 50.12 -15.22 14.71
C LEU A 421 51.49 -15.90 14.78
N LYS A 422 51.95 -16.22 15.98
CA LYS A 422 53.24 -16.91 16.19
C LYS A 422 53.09 -18.41 15.90
N MET A 423 53.92 -18.94 14.99
CA MET A 423 54.01 -20.36 14.67
C MET A 423 55.41 -20.86 15.01
N ALA A 424 55.50 -21.99 15.72
CA ALA A 424 56.78 -22.66 15.96
C ALA A 424 57.21 -23.41 14.71
N ILE A 425 58.47 -23.21 14.30
CA ILE A 425 59.08 -23.91 13.17
C ILE A 425 60.17 -24.83 13.70
N VAL A 426 60.02 -26.12 13.49
CA VAL A 426 61.01 -27.15 13.83
C VAL A 426 61.48 -27.76 12.52
N ASN A 427 62.73 -27.53 12.17
CA ASN A 427 63.28 -28.02 10.90
C ASN A 427 64.47 -28.96 11.17
N ASP A 428 64.17 -30.27 11.22
CA ASP A 428 65.17 -31.30 11.51
C ASP A 428 66.03 -31.67 10.28
N GLU A 429 65.76 -31.06 9.13
CA GLU A 429 66.61 -31.10 7.94
C GLU A 429 67.84 -30.19 8.09
N VAL A 430 67.76 -29.14 8.92
CA VAL A 430 68.84 -28.18 9.13
C VAL A 430 69.53 -28.48 10.45
N ASN A 431 70.78 -28.90 10.39
CA ASN A 431 71.56 -29.11 11.61
C ASN A 431 72.25 -27.81 12.06
N SER A 432 71.55 -27.01 12.87
CA SER A 432 72.06 -25.74 13.42
C SER A 432 73.40 -25.88 14.16
N ARG A 433 73.73 -27.08 14.67
CA ARG A 433 74.99 -27.35 15.39
C ARG A 433 76.20 -27.53 14.48
N GLN A 434 76.00 -27.82 13.19
CA GLN A 434 77.07 -28.00 12.20
C GLN A 434 77.30 -26.75 11.32
N GLY A 435 76.63 -25.63 11.62
CA GLY A 435 76.77 -24.38 10.87
C GLY A 435 76.04 -24.37 9.53
N GLN A 436 75.15 -25.34 9.27
CA GLN A 436 74.26 -25.30 8.11
C GLN A 436 73.21 -24.19 8.31
N ILE A 437 73.37 -23.11 7.56
CA ILE A 437 72.35 -22.08 7.38
C ILE A 437 71.40 -22.57 6.27
N CYS A 438 70.12 -22.18 6.31
CA CYS A 438 69.18 -22.37 5.20
C CYS A 438 69.74 -21.75 3.90
N ASN A 439 70.54 -22.52 3.15
CA ASN A 439 71.17 -22.11 1.91
C ASN A 439 70.51 -22.93 0.78
N TYR A 440 69.40 -22.41 0.28
CA TYR A 440 68.65 -22.99 -0.82
C TYR A 440 68.84 -22.16 -2.09
N THR A 441 68.77 -22.82 -3.23
CA THR A 441 68.74 -22.16 -4.54
C THR A 441 67.30 -22.07 -5.04
N THR A 442 67.04 -21.12 -5.93
CA THR A 442 65.71 -20.90 -6.53
C THR A 442 65.57 -21.53 -7.92
N ASP A 443 66.59 -22.27 -8.33
CA ASP A 443 66.65 -23.02 -9.59
C ASP A 443 65.88 -24.35 -9.49
N CYS A 444 65.93 -25.15 -10.55
CA CYS A 444 65.39 -26.50 -10.61
C CYS A 444 66.36 -27.51 -9.98
N SER A 445 66.78 -27.25 -8.74
CA SER A 445 67.50 -28.25 -7.95
C SER A 445 66.72 -28.55 -6.68
N TYR A 446 66.78 -29.81 -6.27
CA TYR A 446 66.24 -30.26 -4.99
C TYR A 446 67.21 -29.85 -3.88
N SER A 447 67.29 -28.55 -3.58
CA SER A 447 68.13 -27.98 -2.53
C SER A 447 67.30 -27.39 -1.38
N MET A 448 67.36 -28.02 -0.21
CA MET A 448 66.72 -27.57 1.04
C MET A 448 65.29 -27.02 0.85
N LEU A 449 64.39 -27.88 0.34
CA LEU A 449 63.01 -27.51 0.01
C LEU A 449 62.21 -27.02 1.22
N SER A 450 62.51 -27.49 2.43
CA SER A 450 61.90 -26.99 3.67
C SER A 450 62.13 -25.49 3.87
N CYS A 451 63.39 -25.04 3.71
CA CYS A 451 63.78 -23.63 3.81
C CYS A 451 63.16 -22.79 2.67
N ARG A 452 63.07 -23.34 1.46
CA ARG A 452 62.43 -22.66 0.32
C ARG A 452 60.93 -22.46 0.54
N TYR A 453 60.23 -23.44 1.11
CA TYR A 453 58.82 -23.33 1.46
C TYR A 453 58.56 -22.27 2.56
N LEU A 454 59.39 -22.21 3.60
CA LEU A 454 59.25 -21.24 4.70
C LEU A 454 59.30 -19.77 4.24
N ARG A 455 59.87 -19.48 3.06
CA ARG A 455 59.86 -18.15 2.43
C ARG A 455 58.46 -17.72 1.98
N TYR A 456 57.62 -18.67 1.55
CA TYR A 456 56.29 -18.40 1.01
C TYR A 456 55.21 -18.33 2.11
N VAL A 457 55.55 -18.67 3.35
CA VAL A 457 54.64 -18.54 4.49
C VAL A 457 54.19 -17.08 4.64
N ASN A 458 52.89 -16.88 4.80
CA ASN A 458 52.25 -15.56 4.84
C ASN A 458 52.87 -14.65 5.92
N LYS A 459 53.04 -13.36 5.62
CA LYS A 459 53.59 -12.34 6.54
C LYS A 459 52.78 -12.16 7.83
N ASN A 460 51.50 -12.55 7.84
CA ASN A 460 50.66 -12.56 9.03
C ASN A 460 51.08 -13.63 10.06
N ILE A 461 51.94 -14.59 9.65
CA ILE A 461 52.52 -15.62 10.51
C ILE A 461 53.94 -15.23 10.89
N ILE A 462 54.18 -15.08 12.21
CA ILE A 462 55.51 -14.87 12.77
C ILE A 462 56.15 -16.24 13.01
N GLN A 463 57.20 -16.55 12.26
CA GLN A 463 57.94 -17.80 12.36
C GLN A 463 58.90 -17.75 13.55
N VAL A 464 58.74 -18.65 14.52
CA VAL A 464 59.60 -18.77 15.71
C VAL A 464 60.36 -20.10 15.63
N PRO A 465 61.68 -20.11 15.43
CA PRO A 465 62.45 -21.35 15.30
C PRO A 465 62.61 -22.08 16.64
N PHE A 466 62.57 -23.41 16.61
CA PHE A 466 62.84 -24.30 17.75
C PHE A 466 63.77 -25.45 17.32
N GLU A 467 64.64 -25.91 18.23
CA GLU A 467 65.57 -27.03 17.97
C GLU A 467 64.89 -28.39 18.07
N ASN A 468 63.94 -28.56 19.00
CA ASN A 468 63.27 -29.84 19.24
C ASN A 468 61.76 -29.71 19.08
N ILE A 469 61.13 -30.76 18.57
CA ILE A 469 59.67 -30.85 18.49
C ILE A 469 59.00 -30.82 19.87
N SER A 470 59.62 -31.41 20.90
CA SER A 470 59.08 -31.43 22.26
C SER A 470 58.95 -30.02 22.85
N ASP A 471 59.98 -29.19 22.69
CA ASP A 471 59.99 -27.81 23.20
C ASP A 471 58.97 -26.94 22.45
N ALA A 472 58.83 -27.16 21.13
CA ALA A 472 57.83 -26.48 20.31
C ALA A 472 56.39 -26.88 20.70
N MET A 473 56.16 -28.17 20.95
CA MET A 473 54.87 -28.68 21.42
C MET A 473 54.51 -28.17 22.82
N GLU A 474 55.50 -28.07 23.71
CA GLU A 474 55.31 -27.46 25.02
C GLU A 474 55.01 -25.95 24.91
N ALA A 475 55.68 -25.24 23.99
CA ALA A 475 55.37 -23.86 23.69
C ALA A 475 53.94 -23.67 23.14
N GLY A 476 53.45 -24.62 22.32
CA GLY A 476 52.06 -24.67 21.88
C GLY A 476 51.09 -24.88 23.04
N LYS A 477 51.34 -25.89 23.90
CA LYS A 477 50.51 -26.17 25.09
C LYS A 477 50.44 -25.00 26.06
N ASN A 478 51.52 -24.23 26.19
CA ASN A 478 51.60 -23.07 27.06
C ASN A 478 51.04 -21.79 26.41
N GLY A 479 50.47 -21.86 25.20
CA GLY A 479 49.86 -20.73 24.49
C GLY A 479 50.87 -19.70 23.96
N ARG A 480 52.16 -20.08 23.82
CA ARG A 480 53.21 -19.19 23.32
C ARG A 480 53.21 -19.10 21.78
N VAL A 481 52.69 -20.14 21.12
CA VAL A 481 52.51 -20.24 19.67
C VAL A 481 51.14 -20.86 19.37
N TRP A 482 50.57 -20.53 18.21
CA TRP A 482 49.26 -21.02 17.73
C TRP A 482 49.34 -22.38 17.04
N GLY A 483 50.55 -22.82 16.71
CA GLY A 483 50.78 -24.12 16.11
C GLY A 483 52.27 -24.39 15.88
N VAL A 484 52.57 -25.64 15.56
CA VAL A 484 53.90 -26.17 15.32
C VAL A 484 53.94 -26.73 13.90
N VAL A 485 54.91 -26.28 13.10
CA VAL A 485 55.24 -26.84 11.79
C VAL A 485 56.55 -27.62 11.93
N HIS A 486 56.52 -28.89 11.58
CA HIS A 486 57.65 -29.81 11.70
C HIS A 486 58.03 -30.39 10.33
N PHE A 487 59.32 -30.30 10.02
CA PHE A 487 59.96 -30.98 8.88
C PHE A 487 60.85 -32.10 9.41
N GLY A 488 60.68 -33.31 8.87
CA GLY A 488 61.48 -34.47 9.25
C GLY A 488 62.92 -34.42 8.72
N HIS A 489 63.76 -35.32 9.22
CA HIS A 489 65.11 -35.51 8.70
C HIS A 489 65.09 -35.92 7.21
N ASN A 490 66.05 -35.42 6.45
CA ASN A 490 66.19 -35.70 5.01
C ASN A 490 64.93 -35.41 4.18
N PHE A 491 64.15 -34.39 4.56
CA PHE A 491 62.90 -34.02 3.89
C PHE A 491 63.07 -33.82 2.37
N THR A 492 64.11 -33.10 1.92
CA THR A 492 64.31 -32.83 0.49
C THR A 492 64.60 -34.08 -0.33
N GLU A 493 65.47 -34.96 0.16
CA GLU A 493 65.84 -36.21 -0.51
C GLU A 493 64.64 -37.17 -0.61
N GLU A 494 63.90 -37.32 0.49
CA GLU A 494 62.72 -38.18 0.54
C GLU A 494 61.56 -37.61 -0.30
N PHE A 495 61.46 -36.28 -0.40
CA PHE A 495 60.50 -35.61 -1.28
C PHE A 495 60.87 -35.77 -2.76
N GLU A 496 62.15 -35.69 -3.10
CA GLU A 496 62.65 -35.98 -4.46
C GLU A 496 62.33 -37.42 -4.86
N LEU A 497 62.66 -38.40 -4.02
CA LEU A 497 62.34 -39.81 -4.23
C LEU A 497 60.82 -40.01 -4.43
N ARG A 498 60.00 -39.36 -3.62
CA ARG A 498 58.54 -39.40 -3.76
C ARG A 498 58.05 -38.84 -5.10
N GLN A 499 58.71 -37.80 -5.64
CA GLN A 499 58.36 -37.25 -6.95
C GLN A 499 58.83 -38.14 -8.10
N THR A 500 60.01 -38.75 -8.00
CA THR A 500 60.59 -39.59 -9.06
C THR A 500 59.98 -40.99 -9.12
N GLU A 501 59.70 -41.60 -7.98
CA GLU A 501 59.19 -42.99 -7.90
C GLU A 501 57.67 -43.06 -8.00
N GLY A 502 56.96 -41.95 -7.76
CA GLY A 502 55.50 -41.85 -7.87
C GLY A 502 54.79 -42.97 -7.10
N ASP A 503 54.10 -43.85 -7.82
CA ASP A 503 53.33 -44.98 -7.26
C ASP A 503 54.20 -46.08 -6.61
N SER A 504 55.53 -46.06 -6.84
CA SER A 504 56.46 -47.07 -6.31
C SER A 504 57.13 -46.67 -4.99
N ALA A 505 56.86 -45.45 -4.48
CA ALA A 505 57.46 -44.94 -3.26
C ALA A 505 57.01 -45.74 -2.02
N THR A 506 57.95 -46.05 -1.10
CA THR A 506 57.60 -46.78 0.13
C THR A 506 56.85 -45.88 1.12
N VAL A 507 56.11 -46.51 2.05
CA VAL A 507 55.40 -45.78 3.13
C VAL A 507 56.37 -44.94 3.96
N GLU A 508 57.62 -45.37 4.10
CA GLU A 508 58.66 -44.64 4.82
C GLU A 508 59.06 -43.35 4.10
N ASN A 509 59.24 -43.39 2.77
CA ASN A 509 59.52 -42.19 1.96
C ASN A 509 58.35 -41.19 2.03
N ILE A 510 57.10 -41.69 2.01
CA ILE A 510 55.90 -40.85 2.12
C ILE A 510 55.79 -40.17 3.50
N MET A 511 56.13 -40.89 4.57
CA MET A 511 56.05 -40.35 5.93
C MET A 511 57.17 -39.34 6.22
N ARG A 512 58.39 -39.56 5.69
CA ARG A 512 59.52 -38.64 5.88
C ARG A 512 59.44 -37.38 5.01
N SER A 513 58.75 -37.45 3.87
CA SER A 513 58.46 -36.30 2.99
C SER A 513 57.19 -35.51 3.40
N ARG A 514 56.61 -35.77 4.57
CA ARG A 514 55.41 -35.06 5.06
C ARG A 514 55.81 -33.87 5.93
N ILE A 515 55.19 -32.72 5.66
CA ILE A 515 55.19 -31.57 6.56
C ILE A 515 54.09 -31.80 7.60
N SER A 516 54.45 -31.88 8.88
CA SER A 516 53.49 -32.07 9.97
C SER A 516 53.12 -30.71 10.57
N VAL A 517 51.82 -30.42 10.64
CA VAL A 517 51.30 -29.19 11.22
C VAL A 517 50.36 -29.54 12.37
N ASN A 518 50.68 -29.08 13.57
CA ASN A 518 49.88 -29.26 14.77
C ASN A 518 49.39 -27.88 15.23
N MET A 519 48.08 -27.63 15.12
CA MET A 519 47.47 -26.36 15.49
C MET A 519 46.78 -26.44 16.86
N ASP A 520 46.70 -25.31 17.56
CA ASP A 520 45.89 -25.17 18.77
C ASP A 520 44.43 -24.85 18.40
N SER A 521 43.59 -25.89 18.39
CA SER A 521 42.18 -25.78 18.04
C SER A 521 41.27 -25.18 19.10
N SER A 522 41.83 -24.46 20.08
CA SER A 522 41.06 -23.63 21.00
C SER A 522 40.28 -22.51 20.27
N ASN A 523 40.74 -22.09 19.08
CA ASN A 523 40.01 -21.14 18.22
C ASN A 523 39.90 -21.63 16.77
N GLN A 524 38.75 -22.21 16.43
CA GLN A 524 38.47 -22.75 15.09
C GLN A 524 38.58 -21.71 13.96
N GLN A 525 38.30 -20.42 14.22
CA GLN A 525 38.41 -19.41 13.16
C GLN A 525 39.88 -19.16 12.81
N ILE A 526 40.75 -19.07 13.82
CA ILE A 526 42.18 -18.87 13.63
C ILE A 526 42.80 -20.08 12.91
N ASP A 527 42.43 -21.29 13.30
CA ASP A 527 42.87 -22.53 12.63
C ASP A 527 42.59 -22.51 11.13
N VAL A 528 41.37 -22.14 10.73
CA VAL A 528 40.98 -22.08 9.32
C VAL A 528 41.82 -21.05 8.56
N PHE A 529 42.15 -19.92 9.18
CA PHE A 529 43.05 -18.92 8.56
C PHE A 529 44.48 -19.43 8.43
N ILE A 530 45.03 -20.07 9.47
CA ILE A 530 46.39 -20.63 9.45
C ILE A 530 46.50 -21.75 8.40
N GLU A 531 45.55 -22.68 8.38
CA GLU A 531 45.49 -23.78 7.41
C GLU A 531 45.44 -23.23 5.98
N LYS A 532 44.54 -22.27 5.72
CA LYS A 532 44.44 -21.58 4.43
C LYS A 532 45.79 -20.97 4.03
N TRP A 533 46.44 -20.22 4.91
CA TRP A 533 47.70 -19.54 4.59
C TRP A 533 48.86 -20.50 4.36
N LEU A 534 48.94 -21.61 5.09
CA LEU A 534 49.96 -22.64 4.87
C LEU A 534 49.74 -23.37 3.54
N MET A 535 48.48 -23.68 3.18
CA MET A 535 48.16 -24.27 1.88
C MET A 535 48.46 -23.31 0.72
N GLU A 536 48.12 -22.03 0.86
CA GLU A 536 48.46 -21.00 -0.13
C GLU A 536 49.99 -20.86 -0.30
N ALA A 537 50.74 -20.82 0.81
CA ALA A 537 52.20 -20.80 0.78
C ALA A 537 52.79 -22.02 0.07
N PHE A 538 52.22 -23.21 0.28
CA PHE A 538 52.71 -24.46 -0.33
C PHE A 538 52.43 -24.49 -1.83
N ARG A 539 51.25 -24.02 -2.24
CA ARG A 539 50.89 -23.85 -3.65
C ARG A 539 51.86 -22.87 -4.34
N ASP A 540 52.12 -21.73 -3.72
CA ASP A 540 52.99 -20.70 -4.32
C ASP A 540 54.44 -21.18 -4.42
N PHE A 541 54.90 -21.94 -3.42
CA PHE A 541 56.18 -22.67 -3.44
C PHE A 541 56.25 -23.67 -4.60
N LEU A 542 55.27 -24.57 -4.74
CA LEU A 542 55.25 -25.59 -5.79
C LEU A 542 55.17 -24.97 -7.18
N THR A 543 54.33 -23.94 -7.36
CA THR A 543 54.20 -23.22 -8.63
C THR A 543 55.55 -22.61 -9.05
N ASN A 544 56.26 -22.01 -8.09
CA ASN A 544 57.59 -21.46 -8.35
C ASN A 544 58.61 -22.56 -8.68
N PHE A 545 58.58 -23.69 -7.97
CA PHE A 545 59.46 -24.83 -8.24
C PHE A 545 59.23 -25.41 -9.65
N MET A 546 57.97 -25.64 -10.04
CA MET A 546 57.59 -26.14 -11.38
C MET A 546 58.02 -25.17 -12.49
N THR A 547 57.84 -23.86 -12.26
CA THR A 547 58.29 -22.82 -13.20
C THR A 547 59.80 -22.84 -13.39
N SER A 548 60.57 -22.95 -12.29
CA SER A 548 62.03 -23.05 -12.37
C SER A 548 62.49 -24.30 -13.13
N CYS A 549 61.70 -25.37 -13.09
CA CYS A 549 61.94 -26.63 -13.79
C CYS A 549 61.40 -26.71 -15.23
N GLN A 550 60.86 -25.62 -15.77
CA GLN A 550 60.24 -25.59 -17.11
C GLN A 550 59.05 -26.55 -17.27
N TYR A 551 58.39 -26.91 -16.17
CA TYR A 551 57.11 -27.60 -16.18
C TYR A 551 55.95 -26.60 -16.15
N GLU A 552 54.77 -27.05 -16.57
CA GLU A 552 53.57 -26.21 -16.54
C GLU A 552 53.22 -25.83 -15.08
N PRO A 553 53.12 -24.53 -14.74
CA PRO A 553 52.88 -24.08 -13.36
C PRO A 553 51.52 -24.56 -12.81
N GLU A 554 50.54 -24.79 -13.69
CA GLU A 554 49.23 -25.33 -13.33
C GLU A 554 49.31 -26.75 -12.72
N ALA A 555 50.36 -27.52 -13.02
CA ALA A 555 50.59 -28.83 -12.41
C ALA A 555 50.93 -28.74 -10.90
N GLY A 556 51.34 -27.56 -10.42
CA GLY A 556 51.56 -27.29 -8.99
C GLY A 556 50.28 -26.97 -8.21
N TYR A 557 49.13 -26.82 -8.87
CA TYR A 557 47.86 -26.59 -8.20
C TYR A 557 47.32 -27.90 -7.61
N ILE A 558 46.86 -27.82 -6.36
CA ILE A 558 46.01 -28.87 -5.80
C ILE A 558 44.75 -28.92 -6.69
N PRO A 559 44.33 -30.09 -7.21
CA PRO A 559 43.25 -30.23 -8.19
C PRO A 559 41.86 -30.06 -7.55
N ILE A 560 41.68 -28.99 -6.77
CA ILE A 560 40.46 -28.61 -6.09
C ILE A 560 40.09 -27.22 -6.57
N VAL A 561 39.11 -27.16 -7.47
CA VAL A 561 38.53 -25.90 -7.93
C VAL A 561 37.29 -25.59 -7.09
N VAL A 562 37.43 -24.72 -6.10
CA VAL A 562 36.29 -24.21 -5.33
C VAL A 562 35.59 -23.14 -6.17
N ARG A 563 34.54 -23.54 -6.91
CA ARG A 563 33.69 -22.58 -7.62
C ARG A 563 32.75 -21.92 -6.61
N THR A 564 32.79 -20.59 -6.55
CA THR A 564 31.74 -19.83 -5.87
C THR A 564 30.43 -20.04 -6.62
N LEU A 565 29.39 -20.46 -5.91
CA LEU A 565 28.05 -20.62 -6.49
C LEU A 565 27.57 -19.26 -6.98
N ILE A 566 27.48 -19.07 -8.30
CA ILE A 566 26.80 -17.94 -8.92
C ILE A 566 25.30 -18.18 -8.76
N PHE A 567 24.73 -17.82 -7.62
CA PHE A 567 23.28 -17.67 -7.55
C PHE A 567 22.90 -16.28 -8.04
N PRO A 568 22.03 -16.15 -9.07
CA PRO A 568 21.31 -14.91 -9.27
C PRO A 568 20.34 -14.73 -8.10
N THR A 569 20.33 -13.55 -7.51
CA THR A 569 19.45 -13.16 -6.40
C THR A 569 17.97 -13.44 -6.71
N ARG A 570 17.42 -14.52 -6.16
CA ARG A 570 16.02 -14.61 -5.70
C ARG A 570 15.97 -15.49 -4.45
N ILE A 571 16.12 -14.86 -3.30
CA ILE A 571 15.85 -15.51 -2.01
C ILE A 571 14.36 -15.31 -1.73
N HIS A 572 13.56 -16.34 -1.99
CA HIS A 572 12.34 -16.58 -1.24
C HIS A 572 12.59 -17.78 -0.34
N ASN A 573 12.39 -17.54 0.95
CA ASN A 573 12.20 -18.48 2.05
C ASN A 573 13.35 -19.46 2.36
N GLY A 574 14.01 -19.11 3.47
CA GLY A 574 14.63 -19.97 4.48
C GLY A 574 14.89 -21.43 4.15
N ILE A 575 16.17 -21.79 4.18
CA ILE A 575 16.78 -22.85 5.01
C ILE A 575 18.27 -22.94 4.59
N ARG A 576 19.20 -22.80 5.54
CA ARG A 576 20.55 -23.40 5.45
C ARG A 576 20.48 -24.73 6.23
N PRO A 577 21.24 -25.77 5.85
CA PRO A 577 22.62 -25.87 6.30
C PRO A 577 23.64 -26.29 5.22
N ASN A 578 24.87 -25.81 5.43
CA ASN A 578 26.08 -26.26 4.76
C ASN A 578 26.47 -27.66 5.26
N THR A 579 26.50 -28.66 4.38
CA THR A 579 27.27 -29.89 4.57
C THR A 579 27.81 -30.35 3.21
N ILE A 580 29.12 -30.23 2.99
CA ILE A 580 29.80 -30.76 1.80
C ILE A 580 30.33 -32.16 2.17
N HIS A 581 29.75 -33.21 1.59
CA HIS A 581 30.35 -34.54 1.59
C HIS A 581 31.25 -34.68 0.36
N ILE A 582 32.56 -34.84 0.57
CA ILE A 582 33.52 -35.14 -0.51
C ILE A 582 33.64 -36.66 -0.62
N LYS A 583 33.20 -37.24 -1.75
CA LYS A 583 33.55 -38.60 -2.17
C LYS A 583 34.73 -38.51 -3.12
N LEU A 584 35.85 -39.12 -2.75
CA LEU A 584 37.05 -39.25 -3.56
C LEU A 584 36.84 -40.37 -4.60
N ILE A 585 36.98 -40.06 -5.89
CA ILE A 585 37.17 -41.06 -6.95
C ILE A 585 38.52 -40.73 -7.59
N ILE A 586 39.49 -41.62 -7.40
CA ILE A 586 40.79 -41.59 -8.08
C ILE A 586 40.60 -42.34 -9.41
N LEU A 587 40.76 -41.64 -10.53
CA LEU A 587 40.90 -42.23 -11.86
C LEU A 587 42.31 -41.92 -12.36
N ILE A 588 43.21 -42.89 -12.22
CA ILE A 588 44.48 -42.90 -12.94
C ILE A 588 44.16 -43.42 -14.34
N THR A 589 44.29 -42.55 -15.35
CA THR A 589 44.27 -42.96 -16.76
C THR A 589 45.69 -43.26 -17.20
N ARG A 590 45.92 -44.53 -17.53
CA ARG A 590 47.14 -45.06 -18.11
C ARG A 590 47.01 -44.95 -19.64
N ASN A 591 47.84 -44.14 -20.29
CA ASN A 591 48.14 -44.28 -21.70
C ASN A 591 49.58 -44.76 -21.82
N SER A 592 49.73 -46.08 -21.97
CA SER A 592 50.96 -46.71 -22.44
C SER A 592 50.74 -47.19 -23.86
N SER A 593 51.41 -46.55 -24.81
CA SER A 593 51.99 -47.21 -25.98
C SER A 593 53.34 -47.81 -25.60
#